data_AF-A0AAN8FC62-F1
#
_entry.id   AF-A0AAN8FC62-F1
#
_cell.length_a   1.000
_cell.length_b   1.000
_cell.length_c   1.000
_cell.angle_alpha   90.00
_cell.angle_beta   90.00
_cell.angle_gamma   90.00
#
_symmetry.space_group_name_H-M   'P 1'
#
loop_
_entity.id
_entity.type
_entity.pdbx_description
1 polymer ?
#
loop_
_entity_poly.entity_id
_entity_poly.type
_entity_poly.pdbx_seq_one_letter_code
_entity_poly.pdbx_strand_id
1 'polypeptide(L)'
;VFTELRDGKIKMLFAGFNASIRDFLEISRFFDVVPRTCFFPTLQEALGSLRNMNFPFHMSVSMNGYRDVITLSTAPSHLDISCHSPETA
;
A
#
# COMPACT_ATOMS: atom_id res chain seq x y z
N VAL A 1 18.94 -6.59 1.39
CA VAL A 1 17.82 -5.62 1.34
C VAL A 1 16.45 -6.23 1.63
N PHE A 2 15.81 -7.04 0.77
CA PHE A 2 14.45 -7.55 1.07
C PHE A 2 14.40 -8.35 2.39
N THR A 3 15.38 -9.24 2.60
CA THR A 3 15.52 -10.03 3.83
C THR A 3 15.75 -9.13 5.04
N GLU A 4 16.67 -8.18 4.98
CA GLU A 4 16.94 -7.20 6.05
C GLU A 4 15.69 -6.39 6.43
N LEU A 5 14.92 -5.93 5.45
CA LEU A 5 13.70 -5.17 5.70
C LEU A 5 12.61 -6.04 6.31
N ARG A 6 12.48 -7.28 5.84
CA ARG A 6 11.58 -8.28 6.44
C ARG A 6 11.97 -8.56 7.90
N ASP A 7 13.25 -8.68 8.20
CA ASP A 7 13.75 -8.92 9.56
C ASP A 7 13.50 -7.69 10.45
N GLY A 8 13.54 -6.49 9.87
CA GLY A 8 13.06 -5.24 10.49
C GLY A 8 11.53 -5.11 10.61
N LYS A 9 10.77 -6.17 10.33
CA LYS A 9 9.29 -6.20 10.31
C LYS A 9 8.66 -5.22 9.31
N ILE A 10 9.40 -4.82 8.29
CA ILE A 10 8.90 -3.98 7.19
C ILE A 10 8.39 -4.90 6.09
N LYS A 11 7.08 -4.81 5.79
CA LYS A 11 6.46 -5.58 4.72
C LYS A 11 6.56 -4.84 3.40
N MET A 12 7.23 -5.43 2.41
CA MET A 12 7.30 -4.89 1.05
C MET A 12 6.25 -5.54 0.16
N LEU A 13 5.49 -4.69 -0.55
CA LEU A 13 4.62 -5.10 -1.65
C LEU A 13 5.12 -4.46 -2.94
N PHE A 14 4.99 -5.20 -4.04
CA PHE A 14 5.42 -4.79 -5.36
C PHE A 14 4.20 -4.62 -6.24
N ALA A 15 4.12 -3.52 -6.98
CA ALA A 15 2.96 -3.22 -7.83
C ALA A 15 3.39 -2.74 -9.22
N GLY A 16 2.59 -3.05 -10.23
CA GLY A 16 2.73 -2.45 -11.57
C GLY A 16 3.90 -2.98 -12.40
N PHE A 17 4.38 -4.20 -12.15
CA PHE A 17 5.46 -4.78 -12.95
C PHE A 17 4.95 -5.26 -14.31
N ASN A 18 5.56 -4.75 -15.37
CA ASN A 18 5.30 -5.23 -16.73
C ASN A 18 5.79 -6.69 -16.91
N ALA A 19 5.40 -7.33 -18.01
CA ALA A 19 5.75 -8.73 -18.26
C ALA A 19 7.27 -8.95 -18.31
N SER A 20 8.00 -8.07 -19.00
CA SER A 20 9.46 -8.17 -19.14
C SER A 20 10.19 -8.13 -17.79
N ILE A 21 9.76 -7.29 -16.85
CA ILE A 21 10.32 -7.25 -15.49
C ILE A 21 9.99 -8.54 -14.73
N ARG A 22 8.77 -9.06 -14.86
CA ARG A 22 8.38 -10.33 -14.22
C ARG A 22 9.20 -11.50 -14.74
N ASP A 23 9.42 -11.57 -16.05
CA ASP A 23 10.26 -12.59 -16.66
C ASP A 23 11.72 -12.50 -16.17
N PHE A 24 12.25 -11.28 -16.05
CA PHE A 24 13.58 -11.05 -15.48
C PHE A 24 13.69 -11.49 -14.02
N LEU A 25 12.67 -11.21 -13.19
CA LEU A 25 12.61 -11.65 -11.80
C LEU A 25 12.52 -13.18 -11.68
N GLU A 26 11.83 -13.83 -12.62
CA GLU A 26 11.75 -15.29 -12.70
C GLU A 26 13.13 -15.90 -12.99
N ILE A 27 13.80 -15.40 -14.03
CA ILE A 27 15.13 -15.89 -14.46
C ILE A 27 16.17 -15.67 -13.37
N SER A 28 16.09 -14.57 -12.63
CA SER A 28 16.98 -14.27 -11.51
C SER A 28 16.65 -15.02 -10.21
N ARG A 29 15.65 -15.91 -10.21
CA ARG A 29 15.18 -16.66 -9.05
C ARG A 29 14.75 -15.78 -7.88
N PHE A 30 14.27 -14.57 -8.17
CA PHE A 30 13.84 -13.62 -7.16
C PHE A 30 12.68 -14.16 -6.30
N PHE A 31 11.79 -14.94 -6.93
CA PHE A 31 10.63 -15.52 -6.27
C PHE A 31 10.96 -16.65 -5.28
N ASP A 32 12.20 -17.14 -5.24
CA ASP A 32 12.68 -18.06 -4.21
C ASP A 32 12.86 -17.34 -2.87
N VAL A 33 13.12 -16.03 -2.91
CA VAL A 33 13.32 -15.17 -1.74
C VAL A 33 12.07 -14.37 -1.40
N VAL A 34 11.35 -13.87 -2.42
CA VAL A 34 10.16 -13.03 -2.27
C VAL A 34 8.91 -13.79 -2.69
N PRO A 35 7.94 -14.02 -1.78
CA PRO A 35 6.70 -14.70 -2.12
C PRO A 35 5.93 -13.97 -3.24
N ARG A 36 5.42 -14.72 -4.22
CA ARG A 36 4.59 -14.17 -5.31
C ARG A 36 3.33 -13.46 -4.81
N THR A 37 2.85 -13.80 -3.61
CA THR A 37 1.72 -13.14 -2.94
C THR A 37 1.99 -11.67 -2.59
N CYS A 38 3.24 -11.21 -2.67
CA CYS A 38 3.59 -9.80 -2.45
C CYS A 38 3.48 -8.95 -3.73
N PHE A 39 3.12 -9.52 -4.87
CA PHE A 39 3.08 -8.83 -6.17
C PHE A 39 1.64 -8.59 -6.61
N PHE A 40 1.37 -7.36 -7.03
CA PHE A 40 0.05 -6.91 -7.44
C PHE A 40 0.10 -6.29 -8.85
N PRO A 41 -0.93 -6.53 -9.68
CA PRO A 41 -1.06 -5.88 -10.98
C PRO A 41 -1.04 -4.35 -10.90
N THR A 42 -1.69 -3.79 -9.88
CA THR A 42 -1.85 -2.34 -9.71
C THR A 42 -1.49 -1.87 -8.30
N LEU A 43 -1.14 -0.59 -8.18
CA LEU A 43 -0.89 0.04 -6.88
C LEU A 43 -2.13 0.01 -5.97
N GLN A 44 -3.31 0.17 -6.56
CA GLN A 44 -4.58 0.15 -5.82
C GLN A 44 -4.85 -1.21 -5.18
N GLU A 45 -4.57 -2.31 -5.88
CA GLU A 45 -4.72 -3.66 -5.33
C GLU A 45 -3.73 -3.93 -4.19
N ALA A 46 -2.48 -3.48 -4.33
CA ALA A 46 -1.51 -3.58 -3.24
C ALA A 46 -2.00 -2.83 -1.98
N LEU A 47 -2.47 -1.60 -2.14
CA LEU A 47 -3.03 -0.80 -1.04
C LEU A 47 -4.30 -1.42 -0.45
N GLY A 48 -5.16 -2.01 -1.28
CA GLY A 48 -6.33 -2.77 -0.84
C GLY A 48 -5.95 -3.96 0.03
N SER A 49 -4.89 -4.69 -0.32
CA SER A 49 -4.38 -5.79 0.49
C SER A 49 -3.88 -5.34 1.87
N LEU A 50 -3.34 -4.12 2.02
CA LEU A 50 -2.95 -3.61 3.33
C LEU A 50 -4.15 -3.28 4.22
N ARG A 51 -5.24 -2.74 3.65
CA ARG A 51 -6.46 -2.41 4.42
C ARG A 51 -7.05 -3.65 5.10
N ASN A 52 -7.02 -4.78 4.41
CA ASN A 52 -7.47 -6.07 4.95
C ASN A 52 -6.56 -6.63 6.05
N MET A 53 -5.35 -6.08 6.21
CA MET A 53 -4.38 -6.49 7.24
C MET A 53 -4.49 -5.70 8.55
N ASN A 54 -5.61 -5.01 8.79
CA ASN A 54 -5.85 -4.19 9.99
C ASN A 54 -4.79 -3.12 10.23
N PHE A 55 -4.25 -2.54 9.17
CA PHE A 55 -3.46 -1.32 9.31
C PHE A 55 -4.43 -0.11 9.30
N PRO A 56 -4.59 0.62 10.41
CA PRO A 56 -5.50 1.75 10.50
C PRO A 56 -4.86 2.98 9.87
N PHE A 57 -4.69 2.99 8.54
CA PHE A 57 -4.28 4.20 7.83
C PHE A 57 -5.41 4.75 6.96
N HIS A 58 -5.58 6.06 7.05
CA HIS A 58 -6.38 6.85 6.12
C HIS A 58 -5.51 7.21 4.91
N MET A 59 -6.04 6.96 3.71
CA MET A 59 -5.47 7.45 2.45
C MET A 59 -6.07 8.83 2.18
N SER A 60 -5.25 9.88 2.22
CA SER A 60 -5.65 11.19 1.70
C SER A 60 -5.02 11.43 0.33
N VAL A 61 -5.77 12.14 -0.52
CA VAL A 61 -5.30 12.60 -1.83
C VAL A 61 -4.93 14.07 -1.72
N SER A 62 -3.81 14.46 -2.32
CA SER A 62 -3.46 15.88 -2.42
C SER A 62 -4.38 16.56 -3.42
N MET A 63 -5.05 17.63 -2.98
CA MET A 63 -5.89 18.48 -3.85
C MET A 63 -5.06 19.41 -4.75
N ASN A 64 -3.73 19.37 -4.64
CA ASN A 64 -2.80 20.26 -5.33
C ASN A 64 -2.49 19.79 -6.77
N GLY A 65 -3.24 18.84 -7.31
CA GLY A 65 -3.05 18.30 -8.66
C GLY A 65 -1.94 17.26 -8.81
N TYR A 66 -1.13 17.02 -7.78
CA TYR A 66 -0.11 15.97 -7.76
C TYR A 66 -0.76 14.62 -7.42
N ARG A 67 -1.25 13.91 -8.45
CA ARG A 67 -1.88 12.59 -8.31
C ARG A 67 -0.92 11.48 -7.83
N ASP A 68 0.38 11.71 -7.91
CA ASP A 68 1.39 10.68 -7.65
C ASP A 68 1.79 10.57 -6.17
N VAL A 69 1.28 11.46 -5.32
CA VAL A 69 1.59 11.47 -3.88
C VAL A 69 0.39 10.96 -3.08
N ILE A 70 0.51 9.75 -2.56
CA ILE A 70 -0.46 9.16 -1.63
C ILE A 70 0.12 9.28 -0.22
N THR A 71 -0.54 10.06 0.64
CA THR A 71 -0.19 10.16 2.05
C THR A 71 -0.98 9.13 2.86
N LEU A 72 -0.26 8.28 3.60
CA LEU A 72 -0.83 7.30 4.52
C LEU A 72 -0.63 7.83 5.95
N SER A 73 -1.72 8.03 6.69
CA SER A 73 -1.66 8.52 8.07
C SER A 73 -2.49 7.63 8.98
N THR A 74 -1.98 7.34 10.16
CA THR A 74 -2.76 6.71 11.24
C THR A 74 -3.55 7.72 12.07
N ALA A 75 -3.44 9.02 11.76
CA ALA A 75 -4.25 10.04 12.40
C ALA A 75 -5.70 9.96 11.87
N PRO A 76 -6.72 10.15 12.74
CA PRO A 76 -8.10 10.20 12.31
C PRO A 76 -8.27 11.26 11.22
N SER A 77 -8.93 10.89 10.13
CA SER A 77 -9.16 11.82 9.03
C SER A 77 -10.20 12.85 9.45
N HIS A 78 -10.10 14.09 8.95
CA HIS A 78 -11.08 15.15 9.26
C HIS A 78 -12.51 14.82 8.77
N LEU A 79 -12.66 13.78 7.95
CA LEU A 79 -13.95 13.18 7.54
C LEU A 79 -14.65 12.45 8.70
N ASP A 80 -13.92 11.88 9.65
CA ASP A 80 -14.52 11.18 10.80
C ASP A 80 -15.11 12.17 11.83
N ILE A 81 -14.66 13.43 11.82
CA ILE A 81 -15.13 14.49 12.72
C ILE A 81 -16.48 15.07 12.25
N SER A 82 -16.83 14.92 10.98
CA SER A 82 -18.07 15.50 10.41
C SER A 82 -19.29 14.59 10.53
N CYS A 83 -19.13 13.31 10.91
CA CYS A 83 -20.25 12.40 11.17
C CYS A 83 -20.82 12.50 12.61
N HIS A 84 -20.22 13.32 13.46
CA HIS A 84 -20.71 13.63 14.81
C HIS A 84 -21.01 15.13 14.96
N SER A 85 -21.79 15.71 14.06
CA SER A 85 -22.54 16.91 14.42
C SER A 85 -23.66 16.48 15.38
N PRO A 86 -23.75 17.01 16.62
CA PRO A 86 -24.95 16.84 17.41
C PRO A 86 -26.06 17.61 16.68
N GLU A 87 -27.05 16.89 16.17
CA GLU A 87 -28.35 17.50 15.87
C GLU A 87 -28.86 18.07 17.20
N THR A 88 -28.72 19.38 17.37
CA THR A 88 -29.40 20.12 18.43
C THR A 88 -30.89 19.94 18.25
N ALA A 89 -31.52 19.47 19.34
CA ALA A 89 -32.96 19.35 19.55
C ALA A 89 -33.76 20.62 19.20
#